data_AF-A0A2S2Q1S2-F1
#
_entry.id   AF-A0A2S2Q1S2-F1
#
_cell.length_a   1.000
_cell.length_b   1.000
_cell.length_c   1.000
_cell.angle_alpha   90.00
_cell.angle_beta   90.00
_cell.angle_gamma   90.00
#
_symmetry.space_group_name_H-M   'P 1'
#
loop_
_entity.id
_entity.type
_entity.pdbx_description
1 polymer ?
#
loop_
_entity_poly.entity_id
_entity_poly.type
_entity_poly.pdbx_seq_one_letter_code
_entity_poly.pdbx_strand_id
1 'polypeptide(L)'
;LMKTLINCDNPDISNATVKKMMGHLWYLSDELFGLCLFDQNVSVETKCKIVHAMIKNPSPEVRDVRPKIKKDDLKKLELYDLANKNTTRIFIEFGVDNF
;
A
#
# COMPACT_ATOMS: atom_id res chain seq x y z
N LEU A 1 7.80 3.04 -9.86
CA LEU A 1 9.18 2.73 -9.41
C LEU A 1 9.38 1.24 -9.11
N MET A 2 8.77 0.65 -8.06
CA MET A 2 9.00 -0.78 -7.73
C MET A 2 8.69 -1.74 -8.90
N LYS A 3 7.57 -1.54 -9.62
CA LYS A 3 7.22 -2.33 -10.82
C LYS A 3 8.32 -2.29 -11.88
N THR A 4 8.98 -1.14 -12.07
CA THR A 4 10.11 -0.96 -12.99
C THR A 4 11.34 -1.76 -12.54
N LEU A 5 11.63 -1.77 -11.24
CA LEU A 5 12.78 -2.47 -10.66
C LEU A 5 12.66 -4.00 -10.79
N ILE A 6 11.44 -4.55 -10.81
CA ILE A 6 11.21 -5.98 -11.06
C ILE A 6 11.70 -6.37 -12.47
N ASN A 7 11.50 -5.50 -13.46
CA ASN A 7 11.75 -5.77 -14.87
C ASN A 7 13.18 -5.41 -15.31
N CYS A 8 14.13 -5.28 -14.38
CA CYS A 8 15.55 -5.09 -14.71
C CYS A 8 16.12 -6.36 -15.38
N ASP A 9 16.89 -6.19 -16.45
CA ASP A 9 17.41 -7.27 -17.30
C ASP A 9 18.31 -8.26 -16.54
N ASN A 10 19.02 -7.77 -15.53
CA ASN A 10 19.84 -8.62 -14.67
C ASN A 10 19.01 -9.13 -13.48
N PRO A 11 18.73 -10.44 -13.37
CA PRO A 11 17.87 -11.01 -12.35
C PRO A 11 18.45 -10.86 -10.93
N ASP A 12 19.78 -10.89 -10.78
CA ASP A 12 20.45 -10.74 -9.48
C ASP A 12 20.32 -9.30 -8.97
N ILE A 13 20.51 -8.33 -9.87
CA ILE A 13 20.32 -6.90 -9.55
C ILE A 13 18.84 -6.62 -9.24
N SER A 14 17.91 -7.17 -10.03
CA SER A 14 16.45 -7.09 -9.79
C SER A 14 16.11 -7.64 -8.39
N ASN A 15 16.59 -8.83 -8.06
CA ASN A 15 16.36 -9.47 -6.76
C ASN A 15 16.91 -8.65 -5.60
N ALA A 16 18.16 -8.21 -5.69
CA ALA A 16 18.81 -7.42 -4.64
C ALA A 16 18.07 -6.10 -4.41
N THR A 17 17.69 -5.40 -5.48
CA THR A 17 17.04 -4.10 -5.42
C THR A 17 15.62 -4.21 -4.87
N VAL A 18 14.82 -5.17 -5.34
CA VAL A 18 13.47 -5.41 -4.81
C VAL A 18 13.55 -5.78 -3.32
N LYS A 19 14.46 -6.67 -2.92
CA LYS A 19 14.66 -7.02 -1.51
C LYS A 19 14.99 -5.79 -0.66
N LYS A 20 15.85 -4.89 -1.15
CA LYS A 20 16.20 -3.65 -0.46
C LYS A 20 14.99 -2.72 -0.33
N MET A 21 14.25 -2.47 -1.41
CA MET A 21 13.05 -1.63 -1.40
C MET A 21 11.95 -2.19 -0.49
N MET A 22 11.73 -3.50 -0.48
CA MET A 22 10.78 -4.14 0.44
C MET A 22 11.17 -4.00 1.91
N GLY A 23 12.46 -3.82 2.21
CA GLY A 23 12.93 -3.44 3.54
C GLY A 23 12.50 -2.03 3.94
N HIS A 24 12.37 -1.13 2.97
CA HIS A 24 11.91 0.24 3.21
C HIS A 24 10.40 0.36 3.40
N LEU A 25 9.61 -0.68 3.13
CA LEU A 25 8.15 -0.66 3.38
C LEU A 25 7.78 -0.93 4.85
N TRP A 26 8.76 -0.97 5.76
CA TRP A 26 8.57 -1.25 7.18
C TRP A 26 7.69 -0.23 7.92
N TYR A 27 7.56 0.99 7.40
CA TYR A 27 6.71 2.04 7.95
C TYR A 27 5.32 2.07 7.33
N LEU A 28 5.04 1.27 6.30
CA LEU A 28 3.78 1.33 5.57
C LEU A 28 2.74 0.43 6.26
N SER A 29 2.22 0.87 7.40
CA SER A 29 1.09 0.22 8.04
C SER A 29 -0.20 0.45 7.25
N ASP A 30 -1.20 -0.41 7.48
CA ASP A 30 -2.54 -0.27 6.89
C ASP A 30 -3.15 1.12 7.17
N GLU A 31 -2.84 1.71 8.34
CA GLU A 31 -3.34 3.02 8.78
C GLU A 31 -2.66 4.15 8.01
N LEU A 32 -1.32 4.16 7.97
CA LEU A 32 -0.53 5.19 7.26
C LEU A 32 -0.79 5.19 5.75
N PHE A 33 -1.29 4.08 5.21
CA PHE A 33 -1.69 3.99 3.83
C PHE A 33 -2.76 5.03 3.44
N GLY A 34 -3.63 5.44 4.37
CA GLY A 34 -4.69 6.41 4.10
C GLY A 34 -4.15 7.78 3.66
N LEU A 35 -2.90 8.10 4.01
CA LEU A 35 -2.24 9.36 3.60
C LEU A 35 -2.06 9.47 2.08
N CYS A 36 -2.07 8.36 1.33
CA CYS A 36 -1.98 8.40 -0.13
C CYS A 36 -3.16 9.13 -0.80
N LEU A 37 -4.29 9.29 -0.09
CA LEU A 37 -5.42 10.09 -0.57
C LEU A 37 -5.07 11.57 -0.72
N PHE A 38 -4.04 12.06 -0.03
CA PHE A 38 -3.56 13.43 -0.13
C PHE A 38 -2.39 13.61 -1.11
N ASP A 39 -1.82 12.53 -1.64
CA ASP A 39 -0.74 12.59 -2.61
C ASP A 39 -1.27 13.08 -3.97
N GLN A 40 -0.59 14.08 -4.56
CA GLN A 40 -0.93 14.64 -5.88
C GLN A 40 -0.57 13.68 -7.02
N ASN A 41 0.36 12.75 -6.79
CA ASN A 41 0.78 11.76 -7.78
C ASN A 41 -0.20 10.59 -7.90
N VAL A 42 -1.18 10.48 -6.99
CA VAL A 42 -2.23 9.46 -7.05
C VAL A 42 -3.43 10.02 -7.79
N SER A 43 -3.86 9.35 -8.86
CA SER A 43 -5.01 9.79 -9.66
C SER A 43 -6.30 9.75 -8.85
N VAL A 44 -7.26 10.62 -9.21
CA VAL A 44 -8.60 10.65 -8.58
C VAL A 44 -9.29 9.29 -8.68
N GLU A 45 -9.17 8.60 -9.82
CA GLU A 45 -9.71 7.25 -10.01
C GLU A 45 -9.14 6.26 -8.99
N THR A 46 -7.82 6.27 -8.78
CA THR A 46 -7.18 5.39 -7.80
C THR A 46 -7.59 5.76 -6.38
N LYS A 47 -7.73 7.05 -6.05
CA LYS A 47 -8.26 7.51 -4.75
C LYS A 47 -9.67 6.98 -4.50
N CYS A 48 -10.56 7.03 -5.49
CA CYS A 48 -11.89 6.45 -5.39
C CYS A 48 -11.83 4.94 -5.10
N LYS A 49 -10.93 4.19 -5.75
CA LYS A 49 -10.74 2.75 -5.49
C LYS A 49 -10.21 2.48 -4.08
N ILE A 50 -9.30 3.32 -3.58
CA ILE A 50 -8.80 3.25 -2.20
C ILE A 50 -9.95 3.44 -1.21
N VAL A 51 -10.77 4.48 -1.38
CA VAL A 51 -11.93 4.72 -0.50
C VAL A 51 -12.91 3.55 -0.54
N HIS A 52 -13.19 2.97 -1.71
CA HIS A 52 -14.02 1.77 -1.81
C HIS A 52 -13.40 0.58 -1.06
N ALA A 53 -12.10 0.38 -1.17
CA ALA A 53 -11.37 -0.68 -0.48
C ALA A 53 -11.39 -0.48 1.05
N MET A 54 -11.25 0.75 1.53
CA MET A 54 -11.38 1.10 2.97
C MET A 54 -12.72 0.66 3.56
N ILE A 55 -13.81 0.78 2.80
CA ILE A 55 -15.15 0.44 3.25
C ILE A 55 -15.41 -1.07 3.12
N LYS A 56 -15.00 -1.66 2.00
CA LYS A 56 -15.40 -3.02 1.60
C LYS A 56 -14.46 -4.11 2.10
N ASN A 57 -13.16 -3.86 2.15
CA ASN A 57 -12.17 -4.89 2.46
C ASN A 57 -12.07 -5.09 3.98
N PRO A 58 -12.26 -6.32 4.49
CA PRO A 58 -12.12 -6.58 5.92
C PRO A 58 -10.70 -6.30 6.38
N SER A 59 -10.57 -5.79 7.61
CA SER A 59 -9.28 -5.72 8.28
C SER A 59 -8.89 -7.11 8.78
N PRO A 60 -7.62 -7.52 8.68
CA PRO A 60 -7.10 -8.63 9.47
C PRO A 60 -7.28 -8.36 10.97
N GLU A 61 -7.48 -9.41 11.79
CA GLU A 61 -7.55 -9.26 13.25
C GLU A 61 -6.22 -8.79 13.86
N VAL A 62 -5.10 -9.24 13.27
CA VAL A 62 -3.75 -8.85 13.67
C VAL A 62 -3.27 -7.73 12.76
N ARG A 63 -2.92 -6.58 13.34
CA ARG A 63 -2.33 -5.48 12.60
C ARG A 63 -0.95 -5.90 12.10
N ASP A 64 -0.78 -5.94 10.78
CA ASP A 64 0.54 -6.06 10.19
C ASP A 64 1.18 -4.68 10.09
N VAL A 65 2.29 -4.47 10.80
CA VAL A 65 3.11 -3.26 10.70
C VAL A 65 3.83 -3.20 9.33
N ARG A 66 3.89 -4.35 8.64
CA ARG A 66 4.61 -4.50 7.38
C ARG A 66 3.75 -5.21 6.33
N PRO A 67 3.61 -4.64 5.12
CA PRO A 67 2.94 -5.32 4.02
C PRO A 67 3.69 -6.60 3.66
N LYS A 68 3.02 -7.74 3.77
CA LYS A 68 3.55 -9.05 3.34
C LYS A 68 3.32 -9.26 1.85
N ILE A 69 3.98 -8.46 1.03
CA ILE A 69 3.89 -8.56 -0.44
C ILE A 69 4.91 -9.60 -0.92
N LYS A 70 4.55 -10.56 -1.78
CA LYS A 70 5.55 -11.42 -2.44
C LYS A 70 6.06 -10.74 -3.71
N LYS A 71 7.27 -11.09 -4.15
CA LYS A 71 7.89 -10.51 -5.36
C LYS A 71 6.99 -10.69 -6.60
N ASP A 72 6.39 -11.86 -6.74
CA ASP A 72 5.53 -12.18 -7.89
C ASP A 72 4.21 -11.39 -7.86
N ASP A 73 3.71 -11.09 -6.67
CA ASP A 73 2.50 -10.30 -6.46
C ASP A 73 2.74 -8.81 -6.75
N LEU A 74 3.98 -8.32 -6.58
CA LEU A 74 4.36 -6.91 -6.79
C LEU A 74 4.07 -6.41 -8.22
N LYS A 75 4.05 -7.31 -9.22
CA LYS A 75 3.70 -6.97 -10.60
C LYS A 75 2.21 -6.61 -10.75
N LYS A 76 1.35 -7.33 -10.04
CA LYS A 76 -0.11 -7.21 -10.12
C LYS A 76 -0.68 -6.27 -9.08
N LEU A 77 0.10 -6.00 -8.02
CA LEU A 77 -0.31 -5.16 -6.92
C LEU A 77 -0.63 -3.75 -7.42
N GLU A 78 -1.87 -3.35 -7.20
CA GLU A 78 -2.31 -1.96 -7.34
C GLU A 78 -2.33 -1.28 -5.98
N LEU A 79 -2.32 0.06 -6.01
CA LEU A 79 -2.23 0.85 -4.79
C LEU A 79 -3.42 0.55 -3.86
N TYR A 80 -4.64 0.47 -4.40
CA TYR A 80 -5.85 0.21 -3.60
C TYR A 80 -5.89 -1.18 -2.96
N ASP A 81 -5.08 -2.15 -3.41
CA ASP A 81 -5.03 -3.50 -2.82
C ASP A 81 -4.44 -3.49 -1.40
N LEU A 82 -3.72 -2.41 -1.04
CA LEU A 82 -3.13 -2.22 0.28
C LEU A 82 -4.09 -1.54 1.27
N ALA A 83 -5.26 -1.09 0.81
CA ALA A 83 -6.25 -0.42 1.65
C ALA A 83 -7.27 -1.42 2.20
N ASN A 84 -7.59 -1.27 3.48
CA ASN A 84 -8.63 -2.05 4.17
C ASN A 84 -9.31 -1.20 5.26
N LYS A 85 -10.22 -1.79 6.04
CA LYS A 85 -10.91 -1.08 7.13
C LYS A 85 -9.99 -0.42 8.17
N ASN A 86 -8.76 -0.91 8.41
CA ASN A 86 -7.82 -0.21 9.30
C ASN A 86 -7.34 1.10 8.70
N THR A 87 -7.31 1.23 7.37
CA THR A 87 -6.88 2.45 6.69
C THR A 87 -7.78 3.65 7.02
N THR A 88 -9.01 3.45 7.51
CA THR A 88 -9.86 4.56 7.99
C THR A 88 -9.39 5.15 9.32
N ARG A 89 -8.65 4.38 10.14
CA ARG A 89 -8.28 4.80 11.50
C ARG A 89 -7.43 6.05 11.54
N ILE A 90 -6.56 6.24 10.55
CA ILE A 90 -5.73 7.45 10.46
C ILE A 90 -6.59 8.72 10.40
N PHE A 91 -7.78 8.65 9.78
CA PHE A 91 -8.71 9.77 9.70
C PHE A 91 -9.38 10.03 11.04
N ILE A 92 -9.75 8.98 11.78
CA ILE A 92 -10.26 9.08 13.16
C ILE A 92 -9.18 9.70 14.08
N GLU A 93 -7.92 9.29 13.93
CA GLU A 93 -6.80 9.86 14.69
C GLU A 93 -6.58 11.35 14.39
N PHE A 94 -6.89 11.79 13.16
CA PHE A 94 -6.90 13.20 12.77
C PHE A 94 -8.20 13.94 13.13
N GLY A 95 -9.15 13.30 13.83
CA GLY A 95 -10.43 13.91 14.24
C GLY A 95 -11.47 13.99 13.12
N VAL A 96 -11.35 13.14 12.10
CA VAL A 96 -12.33 12.99 11.02
C VAL A 96 -13.16 11.75 11.29
N ASP A 97 -14.21 11.92 12.09
CA ASP A 97 -15.00 10.82 12.67
C ASP A 97 -16.17 10.36 11.78
N ASN A 98 -16.46 11.08 10.69
CA ASN A 98 -17.59 10.82 9.79
C ASN A 98 -17.09 10.52 8.36
N PHE A 99 -16.97 9.23 8.03
CA PHE A 99 -16.65 8.71 6.71
C PHE A 99 -17.68 7.66 6.27
#